data_AF-A0A3N4LBD5-F1
#
_entry.id   AF-A0A3N4LBD5-F1
#
_cell.length_a   1.000
_cell.length_b   1.000
_cell.length_c   1.000
_cell.angle_alpha   90.00
_cell.angle_beta   90.00
_cell.angle_gamma   90.00
#
_symmetry.space_group_name_H-M   'P 1'
#
loop_
_entity.id
_entity.type
_entity.pdbx_description
1 polymer ?
#
loop_
_entity_poly.entity_id
_entity_poly.type
_entity_poly.pdbx_seq_one_letter_code
_entity_poly.pdbx_strand_id
1 'polypeptide(L)' 'MGWNTELTTFGQPMVGNDRYAQFLAGKFTPSTYRRVTHISDPTPNYPLTEDKVGFSHYEVCYI' A
#
# COMPACT_ATOMS: atom_id res chain seq x y z
N MET A 1 -10.86 -6.90 -21.68
CA MET A 1 -11.48 -6.26 -20.50
C MET A 1 -10.87 -6.88 -19.26
N GLY A 2 -10.64 -6.11 -18.19
CA GLY A 2 -9.96 -6.56 -16.97
C GLY A 2 -10.91 -7.14 -15.91
N TRP A 3 -10.34 -7.66 -14.82
CA TRP A 3 -11.09 -8.15 -13.66
C TRP A 3 -11.53 -6.99 -12.76
N ASN A 4 -12.71 -7.13 -12.15
CA ASN A 4 -13.15 -6.24 -11.07
C ASN A 4 -12.56 -6.73 -9.74
N THR A 5 -11.37 -6.24 -9.40
CA THR A 5 -10.59 -6.73 -8.27
C THR A 5 -10.84 -5.92 -7.00
N GLU A 6 -11.12 -6.61 -5.90
CA GLU A 6 -11.06 -6.06 -4.55
C GLU A 6 -9.77 -6.53 -3.88
N LEU A 7 -9.02 -5.62 -3.27
CA LEU A 7 -7.73 -5.88 -2.66
C LEU A 7 -7.76 -5.43 -1.20
N THR A 8 -7.65 -6.39 -0.27
CA THR A 8 -7.49 -6.12 1.15
C THR A 8 -6.19 -6.76 1.63
N THR A 9 -5.34 -5.98 2.30
CA THR A 9 -4.04 -6.44 2.79
C THR A 9 -3.92 -6.18 4.29
N PHE A 10 -3.17 -7.05 4.99
CA PHE A 10 -2.93 -6.93 6.43
C PHE A 10 -1.42 -6.87 6.66
N GLY A 11 -0.94 -5.82 7.32
CA GLY A 11 0.49 -5.65 7.59
C GLY A 11 1.34 -5.48 6.33
N GLN A 12 0.77 -4.97 5.23
CA GLN A 12 1.47 -4.85 3.95
C GLN A 12 2.70 -3.92 4.09
N PRO A 13 3.91 -4.36 3.71
CA PRO A 13 5.09 -3.48 3.60
C PRO A 13 4.98 -2.54 2.40
N MET A 14 5.92 -1.60 2.26
CA MET A 14 6.04 -0.77 1.05
C MET A 14 6.61 -1.62 -0.09
N VAL A 15 5.80 -1.81 -1.13
CA VAL A 15 6.13 -2.75 -2.23
C VAL A 15 6.79 -2.06 -3.42
N GLY A 16 6.59 -0.75 -3.61
CA GLY A 16 7.08 -0.06 -4.79
C GLY A 16 7.33 1.42 -4.56
N ASN A 17 7.64 2.12 -5.65
CA ASN A 17 7.97 3.54 -5.65
C ASN A 17 6.76 4.46 -5.85
N ASP A 18 6.99 5.77 -5.83
CA ASP A 18 5.94 6.78 -6.02
C ASP A 18 5.15 6.57 -7.32
N ARG A 19 5.82 6.14 -8.41
CA ARG A 19 5.13 5.86 -9.68
C ARG A 19 4.23 4.64 -9.58
N TYR A 20 4.63 3.63 -8.82
CA TYR A 20 3.79 2.47 -8.54
C TYR A 20 2.60 2.84 -7.65
N ALA A 21 2.82 3.65 -6.62
CA ALA A 21 1.74 4.17 -5.78
C ALA A 21 0.73 4.99 -6.59
N GLN A 22 1.19 5.86 -7.51
CA GLN A 22 0.34 6.61 -8.43
C GLN A 22 -0.41 5.71 -9.41
N PHE A 23 0.23 4.65 -9.91
CA PHE A 23 -0.45 3.65 -10.74
C PHE A 23 -1.58 2.97 -9.99
N LEU A 24 -1.37 2.56 -8.74
CA LEU A 24 -2.42 1.99 -7.89
C LEU A 24 -3.55 2.99 -7.62
N ALA A 25 -3.23 4.26 -7.40
CA ALA A 25 -4.22 5.34 -7.25
C ALA A 25 -5.09 5.52 -8.50
N GLY A 26 -4.54 5.31 -9.69
CA GLY A 26 -5.31 5.33 -10.94
C GLY A 26 -6.11 4.07 -11.22
N LYS A 27 -5.87 2.98 -10.48
CA LYS A 27 -6.52 1.67 -10.67
C LYS A 27 -7.57 1.35 -9.63
N PHE A 28 -7.39 1.80 -8.40
CA PHE A 28 -8.24 1.45 -7.27
C PHE A 28 -8.87 2.68 -6.62
N THR A 29 -10.02 2.47 -6.02
CA THR A 29 -10.75 3.44 -5.20
C THR A 29 -10.69 3.03 -3.72
N PRO A 30 -11.01 3.93 -2.77
CA PRO A 30 -11.11 3.56 -1.34
C PRO A 30 -12.12 2.43 -1.05
N SER A 31 -13.07 2.17 -1.96
CA SER A 31 -14.01 1.04 -1.83
C SER A 31 -13.42 -0.30 -2.26
N THR A 32 -12.40 -0.29 -3.13
CA THR A 32 -11.83 -1.50 -3.76
C THR A 32 -10.42 -1.83 -3.29
N TYR A 33 -9.74 -0.90 -2.60
CA TYR A 33 -8.44 -1.12 -1.98
C TYR A 33 -8.46 -0.74 -0.50
N ARG A 34 -8.08 -1.69 0.36
CA ARG A 34 -8.01 -1.50 1.82
C ARG A 34 -6.68 -2.03 2.35
N ARG A 35 -5.87 -1.14 2.92
CA ARG A 35 -4.67 -1.52 3.66
C ARG A 35 -4.96 -1.46 5.16
N VAL A 36 -5.00 -2.62 5.80
CA VAL A 36 -5.19 -2.76 7.24
C VAL A 36 -3.84 -2.91 7.91
N THR A 37 -3.59 -2.12 8.95
CA THR A 37 -2.37 -2.15 9.75
C THR A 37 -2.72 -2.25 11.22
N HIS A 38 -1.85 -2.84 12.02
CA HIS A 38 -1.99 -2.84 13.47
C HIS A 38 -0.95 -1.91 14.09
N ILE A 39 -1.30 -1.21 15.17
CA ILE A 39 -0.43 -0.22 15.83
C ILE A 39 0.94 -0.79 16.25
N SER A 40 0.99 -2.07 16.61
CA SER A 40 2.22 -2.76 17.04
C SER A 40 2.92 -3.53 15.92
N ASP A 41 2.40 -3.50 14.69
CA ASP A 41 3.01 -4.20 13.56
C ASP A 41 4.07 -3.30 12.91
N PRO A 42 5.36 -3.68 12.93
CA PRO A 42 6.39 -2.91 12.25
C PRO A 42 6.38 -3.13 10.73
N THR A 43 5.70 -4.18 10.24
CA THR A 43 5.77 -4.62 8.83
C THR A 43 5.45 -3.51 7.83
N PRO A 44 4.42 -2.66 8.05
CA PRO A 44 4.10 -1.55 7.15
C PRO A 44 5.20 -0.50 6.98
N ASN A 45 6.19 -0.49 7.86
CA ASN A 45 7.29 0.47 7.82
C ASN A 45 8.50 -0.01 7.02
N TYR A 46 8.53 -1.27 6.56
CA TYR A 46 9.61 -1.79 5.71
C TYR A 46 9.39 -1.42 4.24
N PRO A 47 10.47 -1.17 3.46
CA PRO A 47 11.87 -1.12 3.90
C PRO A 47 12.17 0.04 4.87
N LEU A 48 13.13 -0.14 5.78
CA LEU A 48 13.46 0.84 6.83
C LEU A 48 14.00 2.16 6.23
N THR A 49 13.85 3.26 6.97
CA THR A 49 14.07 4.67 6.52
C THR A 49 15.40 4.94 5.83
N GLU A 50 16.42 4.16 6.16
CA GLU A 50 17.77 4.26 5.58
C GLU A 50 17.81 3.65 4.16
N ASP A 51 16.98 2.63 3.90
CA ASP A 51 16.76 1.95 2.62
C ASP A 51 15.52 2.46 1.86
N LYS A 52 14.76 3.41 2.44
CA LYS A 52 13.49 3.94 1.88
C LYS A 52 13.65 4.75 0.59
N VAL A 53 14.85 4.88 0.04
CA VAL A 53 15.09 5.71 -1.14
C VAL A 53 14.20 5.23 -2.30
N GLY A 54 13.09 5.93 -2.49
CA GLY A 54 12.12 5.65 -3.54
C GLY A 54 11.07 4.57 -3.22
N PHE A 55 10.76 4.24 -1.96
CA PHE A 55 9.61 3.38 -1.63
C PHE A 55 8.45 4.18 -1.03
N SER A 56 7.22 3.93 -1.49
CA SER A 56 5.99 4.59 -1.03
C SER A 56 4.81 3.64 -0.99
N HIS A 57 3.90 3.88 -0.04
CA HIS A 57 2.58 3.25 0.00
C HIS A 57 1.59 3.95 -0.94
N TYR A 58 0.51 3.23 -1.26
CA TYR A 58 -0.73 3.84 -1.75
C TYR A 58 -1.65 4.19 -0.56
N GLU A 59 -2.22 5.40 -0.57
CA GLU A 59 -2.78 6.08 0.60
C GLU A 59 -4.26 5.74 0.85
N VAL A 60 -4.53 4.55 1.39
CA VAL A 60 -5.72 4.30 2.21
C VAL A 60 -5.34 3.32 3.33
N CYS A 61 -5.18 3.84 4.55
CA CYS A 61 -4.81 3.05 5.72
C CYS A 61 -5.97 2.97 6.71
N TYR A 62 -6.27 1.78 7.18
CA TYR A 62 -7.17 1.52 8.31
C TYR A 62 -6.33 0.94 9.46
N ILE A 63 -6.43 1.55 10.64
CA ILE A 63 -5.75 1.14 11.87
C ILE A 63 -6.68 0.25 12.69
#